data_AF-A0A0D8HPX8-F1
#
_entry.id   AF-A0A0D8HPX8-F1
#
_cell.length_a   1.000
_cell.length_b   1.000
_cell.length_c   1.000
_cell.angle_alpha   90.00
_cell.angle_beta   90.00
_cell.angle_gamma   90.00
#
_symmetry.space_group_name_H-M   'P 1'
#
loop_
_entity.id
_entity.type
_entity.pdbx_description
1 polymer ?
#
loop_
_entity_poly.entity_id
_entity_poly.type
_entity_poly.pdbx_seq_one_letter_code
_entity_poly.pdbx_strand_id
1 'polypeptide(L)'
;MSTNKDTVARILEQLEPLDVRARAMFGEYGLYCDEKVVGLICGDVLYVKPTEISAEFGSDADLAPPYPGAKEYYRVPEERFHDVDRLHAFIQRTADALPLPKKKPPKKAKPKVQK
;
A
#
# COMPACT_ATOMS: atom_id res chain seq x y z
N MET A 1 14.05 6.56 -11.88
CA MET A 1 13.54 7.78 -11.21
C MET A 1 13.55 7.50 -9.72
N SER A 2 14.14 8.38 -8.91
CA SER A 2 14.24 8.14 -7.47
C SER A 2 12.95 8.57 -6.80
N THR A 3 12.23 7.65 -6.16
CA THR A 3 11.07 7.99 -5.30
C THR A 3 11.52 8.90 -4.16
N ASN A 4 10.81 10.01 -3.93
CA ASN A 4 11.13 10.91 -2.83
C ASN A 4 10.62 10.35 -1.48
N LYS A 5 11.45 10.47 -0.43
CA LYS A 5 11.07 10.14 0.95
C LYS A 5 9.87 10.95 1.42
N ASP A 6 9.75 12.20 1.00
CA ASP A 6 8.61 13.06 1.34
C ASP A 6 7.31 12.50 0.76
N THR A 7 7.31 12.00 -0.48
CA THR A 7 6.15 11.33 -1.08
C THR A 7 5.77 10.08 -0.30
N VAL A 8 6.76 9.28 0.07
CA VAL A 8 6.54 8.07 0.87
C VAL A 8 5.93 8.41 2.22
N ALA A 9 6.42 9.45 2.90
CA ALA A 9 5.86 9.92 4.16
C ALA A 9 4.40 10.35 3.99
N ARG A 10 4.09 11.14 2.96
CA ARG A 10 2.71 11.58 2.64
C ARG A 10 1.76 10.42 2.39
N ILE A 11 2.21 9.42 1.62
CA ILE A 11 1.42 8.20 1.36
C ILE A 11 1.14 7.47 2.68
N LEU A 12 2.13 7.35 3.57
CA LEU A 12 1.95 6.72 4.87
C LEU A 12 1.00 7.51 5.78
N GLU A 13 1.10 8.84 5.78
CA GLU A 13 0.20 9.72 6.54
C GLU A 13 -1.26 9.56 6.08
N GLN A 14 -1.51 9.43 4.77
CA GLN A 14 -2.86 9.20 4.24
C GLN A 14 -3.40 7.80 4.58
N LEU A 15 -2.53 6.84 4.80
CA LEU A 15 -2.89 5.49 5.21
C LEU A 15 -3.10 5.38 6.74
N GLU A 16 -2.85 6.43 7.53
CA GLU A 16 -3.19 6.39 8.96
C GLU A 16 -4.71 6.36 9.17
N PRO A 17 -5.25 5.49 10.05
CA PRO A 17 -4.56 4.82 11.16
C PRO A 17 -4.14 3.35 10.92
N LEU A 18 -4.04 2.87 9.67
CA LEU A 18 -3.60 1.49 9.39
C LEU A 18 -2.17 1.24 9.86
N ASP A 19 -1.83 -0.01 10.24
CA ASP A 19 -0.44 -0.41 10.54
C ASP A 19 0.35 -0.62 9.24
N VAL A 20 0.52 0.46 8.49
CA VAL A 20 1.34 0.48 7.28
C VAL A 20 2.73 1.02 7.54
N ARG A 21 3.74 0.48 6.85
CA ARG A 21 5.14 0.93 6.94
C ARG A 21 5.80 0.87 5.58
N ALA A 22 6.55 1.90 5.23
CA ALA A 22 7.41 1.85 4.05
C ALA A 22 8.83 1.47 4.46
N ARG A 23 9.47 0.59 3.67
CA ARG A 23 10.87 0.22 3.86
C ARG A 23 11.63 0.37 2.54
N ALA A 24 12.72 1.11 2.56
CA ALA A 24 13.59 1.25 1.38
C ALA A 24 14.17 -0.12 0.99
N MET A 25 14.03 -0.50 -0.29
CA MET A 25 14.54 -1.73 -0.88
C MET A 25 14.96 -1.48 -2.33
N PHE A 26 16.21 -1.83 -2.67
CA PHE A 26 16.74 -1.77 -4.05
C PHE A 26 16.56 -0.42 -4.78
N GLY A 27 16.66 0.70 -4.06
CA GLY A 27 16.51 2.04 -4.62
C GLY A 27 15.07 2.57 -4.67
N GLU A 28 14.10 1.75 -4.28
CA GLU A 28 12.68 2.10 -4.17
C GLU A 28 12.16 1.78 -2.77
N TYR A 29 10.84 1.79 -2.54
CA TYR A 29 10.25 1.52 -1.23
C TYR A 29 9.23 0.39 -1.31
N GLY A 30 9.32 -0.61 -0.42
CA GLY A 30 8.26 -1.59 -0.22
C GLY A 30 7.24 -1.08 0.80
N LEU A 31 5.94 -1.18 0.48
CA LEU A 31 4.85 -0.91 1.40
C LEU A 31 4.43 -2.19 2.13
N TYR A 32 4.45 -2.11 3.45
CA TYR A 32 4.05 -3.16 4.37
C TYR A 32 2.73 -2.79 5.03
N CYS A 33 1.83 -3.75 5.24
CA CYS A 33 0.65 -3.66 6.09
C CYS A 33 0.60 -4.91 6.96
N ASP A 34 0.40 -4.80 8.27
CA ASP A 34 0.36 -5.95 9.21
C ASP A 34 1.59 -6.89 9.09
N GLU A 35 2.79 -6.29 8.96
CA GLU A 35 4.06 -7.00 8.70
C GLU A 35 4.13 -7.76 7.35
N LYS A 36 3.11 -7.66 6.48
CA LYS A 36 3.07 -8.22 5.12
C LYS A 36 3.44 -7.20 4.07
N VAL A 37 4.15 -7.60 3.02
CA VAL A 37 4.36 -6.76 1.84
C VAL A 37 3.09 -6.74 1.00
N VAL A 38 2.37 -5.62 1.03
CA VAL A 38 1.16 -5.39 0.21
C VAL A 38 1.49 -4.72 -1.12
N GLY A 39 2.57 -3.95 -1.18
CA GLY A 39 2.90 -3.16 -2.36
C GLY A 39 4.32 -2.59 -2.36
N LEU A 40 4.58 -1.71 -3.32
CA LEU A 40 5.82 -1.01 -3.59
C LEU A 40 5.51 0.44 -3.99
N ILE A 41 6.44 1.37 -3.79
CA ILE A 41 6.33 2.76 -4.19
C ILE A 41 7.50 3.07 -5.13
N CYS A 42 7.16 3.24 -6.39
CA CYS A 42 8.10 3.36 -7.51
C CYS A 42 7.79 4.65 -8.26
N GLY A 43 8.78 5.52 -8.46
CA GLY A 43 8.58 6.80 -9.17
C GLY A 43 7.44 7.65 -8.58
N ASP A 44 7.36 7.75 -7.26
CA ASP A 44 6.34 8.51 -6.53
C ASP A 44 4.89 7.98 -6.66
N VAL A 45 4.75 6.76 -7.18
CA VAL A 45 3.46 6.09 -7.35
C VAL A 45 3.40 4.83 -6.50
N LEU A 46 2.25 4.60 -5.85
CA LEU A 46 1.99 3.39 -5.09
C LEU A 46 1.51 2.27 -6.03
N TYR A 47 2.18 1.12 -5.95
CA TYR A 47 1.87 -0.11 -6.68
C TYR A 47 1.49 -1.20 -5.67
N VAL A 48 0.27 -1.70 -5.74
CA VAL A 48 -0.25 -2.75 -4.86
C VAL A 48 -0.26 -4.08 -5.60
N LYS A 49 -0.01 -5.19 -4.89
CA LYS A 49 -0.09 -6.51 -5.52
C LYS A 49 -1.49 -6.76 -6.09
N PRO A 50 -1.59 -7.30 -7.32
CA PRO A 50 -2.88 -7.72 -7.85
C PRO A 50 -3.42 -8.84 -6.97
N THR A 51 -4.63 -8.66 -6.47
CA THR A 51 -5.37 -9.62 -5.65
C THR A 51 -6.80 -9.70 -6.18
N GLU A 52 -7.60 -10.69 -5.76
CA GLU A 52 -9.00 -10.78 -6.21
C GLU A 52 -9.79 -9.48 -5.93
N ILE A 53 -9.40 -8.74 -4.90
CA ILE A 53 -10.04 -7.50 -4.47
C ILE A 53 -9.56 -6.28 -5.28
N SER A 54 -8.40 -6.34 -5.95
CA SER A 54 -7.95 -5.23 -6.80
C SER A 54 -8.86 -5.02 -8.01
N ALA A 55 -9.49 -6.09 -8.50
CA ALA A 55 -10.50 -5.99 -9.56
C ALA A 55 -11.81 -5.34 -9.08
N GLU A 56 -12.12 -5.38 -7.78
CA GLU A 56 -13.28 -4.68 -7.21
C GLU A 56 -12.97 -3.21 -6.92
N PHE A 57 -11.70 -2.89 -6.65
CA PHE A 57 -11.27 -1.54 -6.31
C PHE A 57 -11.02 -0.66 -7.53
N GLY A 58 -10.62 -1.27 -8.64
CA GLY A 58 -10.20 -0.58 -9.84
C GLY A 58 -10.48 -1.36 -11.11
N SER A 59 -10.10 -0.77 -12.23
CA SER A 59 -10.17 -1.46 -13.51
C SER A 59 -8.82 -2.09 -13.84
N ASP A 60 -8.86 -3.14 -14.66
CA ASP A 60 -7.66 -3.79 -15.23
C ASP A 60 -6.74 -2.77 -15.93
N ALA A 61 -7.29 -1.64 -16.38
CA ALA A 61 -6.56 -0.50 -16.95
C ALA A 61 -5.55 0.17 -16.00
N ASP A 62 -5.69 -0.01 -14.69
CA ASP A 62 -4.73 0.49 -13.69
C ASP A 62 -3.60 -0.52 -13.42
N LEU A 63 -3.64 -1.73 -14.01
CA LEU A 63 -2.54 -2.67 -13.93
C LEU A 63 -1.38 -2.16 -14.77
N ALA A 64 -0.28 -1.83 -14.09
CA ALA A 64 0.93 -1.36 -14.73
C ALA A 64 2.15 -2.00 -14.06
N PRO A 65 3.17 -2.38 -14.84
CA PRO A 65 4.41 -2.85 -14.26
C PRO A 65 5.14 -1.69 -13.55
N PRO A 66 5.62 -1.87 -12.31
CA PRO A 66 6.35 -0.84 -11.57
C PRO A 66 7.69 -0.47 -12.23
N TYR A 67 8.28 -1.41 -12.97
CA TYR A 67 9.48 -1.20 -13.78
C TYR A 67 9.45 -2.11 -15.01
N PRO A 68 10.15 -1.77 -16.11
CA PRO A 68 10.16 -2.58 -17.33
C PRO A 68 10.63 -4.01 -17.04
N GLY A 69 9.80 -5.00 -17.42
CA GLY A 69 10.05 -6.43 -17.16
C GLY A 69 9.54 -6.94 -15.81
N ALA A 70 8.91 -6.09 -14.99
CA ALA A 70 8.18 -6.52 -13.80
C ALA A 70 6.84 -7.17 -14.16
N LYS A 71 6.27 -7.92 -13.22
CA LYS A 71 4.86 -8.32 -13.27
C LYS A 71 3.97 -7.09 -13.16
N GLU A 72 2.73 -7.21 -13.62
CA GLU A 72 1.72 -6.16 -13.47
C GLU A 72 1.36 -5.98 -11.98
N TYR A 73 1.35 -4.74 -11.53
CA TYR A 73 0.87 -4.35 -10.22
C TYR A 73 -0.28 -3.37 -10.39
N TYR A 74 -1.19 -3.33 -9.41
CA TYR A 74 -2.24 -2.35 -9.40
C TYR A 74 -1.66 -0.98 -9.05
N ARG A 75 -1.61 -0.08 -10.03
CA ARG A 75 -1.17 1.30 -9.84
C ARG A 75 -2.28 2.04 -9.12
N VAL A 76 -1.98 2.60 -7.95
CA VAL A 76 -2.90 3.46 -7.21
C VAL A 76 -2.66 4.89 -7.65
N PRO A 77 -3.53 5.49 -8.48
CA PRO A 77 -3.38 6.89 -8.88
C PRO A 77 -3.67 7.82 -7.69
N GLU A 78 -3.08 9.01 -7.72
CA GLU A 78 -3.22 10.03 -6.66
C GLU A 78 -4.69 10.39 -6.37
N GLU A 79 -5.56 10.31 -7.38
CA GLU A 79 -7.01 10.51 -7.22
C GLU A 79 -7.65 9.57 -6.18
N ARG A 80 -7.11 8.35 -6.02
CA ARG A 80 -7.62 7.38 -5.03
C ARG A 80 -7.27 7.76 -3.60
N PHE A 81 -6.25 8.59 -3.41
CA PHE A 81 -5.88 9.09 -2.09
C PHE A 81 -6.86 10.15 -1.56
N HIS A 82 -7.76 10.67 -2.40
CA HIS A 82 -8.86 11.51 -1.94
C HIS A 82 -9.95 10.71 -1.22
N ASP A 83 -10.09 9.42 -1.52
CA ASP A 83 -11.09 8.53 -0.92
C ASP A 83 -10.41 7.61 0.09
N VAL A 84 -10.09 8.20 1.24
CA VAL A 84 -9.23 7.59 2.27
C VAL A 84 -9.86 6.32 2.83
N ASP A 85 -11.17 6.31 3.08
CA ASP A 85 -11.92 5.13 3.54
C ASP A 85 -11.82 3.96 2.56
N ARG A 86 -11.98 4.24 1.25
CA ARG A 86 -11.81 3.23 0.20
C ARG A 86 -10.37 2.73 0.15
N LEU A 87 -9.40 3.63 0.14
CA LEU A 87 -7.98 3.26 0.12
C LEU A 87 -7.62 2.38 1.32
N HIS A 88 -8.15 2.70 2.49
CA HIS A 88 -7.94 1.93 3.72
C HIS A 88 -8.50 0.53 3.60
N ALA A 89 -9.76 0.41 3.16
CA ALA A 89 -10.40 -0.86 2.92
C ALA A 89 -9.62 -1.69 1.89
N PHE A 90 -9.13 -1.07 0.83
CA PHE A 90 -8.34 -1.72 -0.21
C PHE A 90 -7.05 -2.32 0.36
N ILE A 91 -6.23 -1.52 1.03
CA ILE A 91 -4.95 -1.99 1.60
C ILE A 91 -5.18 -3.08 2.64
N GLN A 92 -6.17 -2.91 3.54
CA GLN A 92 -6.49 -3.92 4.56
C GLN A 92 -6.97 -5.23 3.92
N ARG A 93 -7.85 -5.15 2.92
CA ARG A 93 -8.37 -6.32 2.21
C ARG A 93 -7.28 -7.02 1.39
N THR A 94 -6.40 -6.27 0.73
CA THR A 94 -5.22 -6.84 0.07
C THR A 94 -4.31 -7.54 1.09
N ALA A 95 -4.10 -6.93 2.26
CA ALA A 95 -3.35 -7.58 3.34
C ALA A 95 -4.03 -8.88 3.80
N ASP A 96 -5.36 -8.91 3.92
CA ASP A 96 -6.13 -10.09 4.33
C ASP A 96 -6.10 -11.22 3.29
N ALA A 97 -6.23 -10.88 2.01
CA ALA A 97 -6.13 -11.80 0.88
C ALA A 97 -4.74 -12.43 0.74
N LEU A 98 -3.69 -11.73 1.18
CA LEU A 98 -2.34 -12.28 1.20
C LEU A 98 -2.17 -13.29 2.34
N PRO A 99 -1.50 -14.43 2.10
CA PRO A 99 -1.34 -15.48 3.10
C PRO A 99 -0.81 -14.89 4.42
N LEU A 100 -1.48 -15.22 5.52
CA LEU A 100 -1.15 -14.72 6.84
C LEU A 100 0.31 -15.07 7.19
N PRO A 101 1.18 -14.09 7.49
CA PRO A 101 2.36 -14.36 8.27
C PRO A 101 1.86 -14.88 9.62
N LYS A 102 2.52 -15.92 10.13
CA LYS A 102 2.16 -16.56 11.41
C LYS A 102 1.82 -15.48 12.44
N LYS A 103 0.60 -15.55 13.00
CA LYS A 103 0.02 -14.60 13.96
C LYS A 103 1.07 -14.15 14.97
N LYS A 104 1.51 -12.89 14.87
CA LYS A 104 2.07 -12.18 16.02
C LYS A 104 0.90 -11.50 16.76
N PRO A 105 0.94 -11.47 18.10
CA PRO A 105 -0.15 -10.95 18.91
C PRO A 105 -0.45 -9.49 18.54
N PRO A 106 -1.72 -9.05 18.65
CA PRO A 106 -2.16 -7.74 18.20
C PRO A 106 -1.35 -6.64 18.91
N LYS A 107 -0.61 -5.85 18.13
CA LYS A 107 -0.13 -4.57 18.62
C LYS A 107 -1.34 -3.66 18.75
N LYS A 108 -1.72 -3.38 20.00
CA LYS A 108 -2.74 -2.43 20.42
C LYS A 108 -2.68 -1.19 19.52
N ALA A 109 -3.73 -0.98 18.71
CA ALA A 109 -4.00 0.30 18.08
C ALA A 109 -4.01 1.34 19.21
N LYS A 110 -3.09 2.31 19.15
CA LYS A 110 -3.03 3.40 20.12
C LYS A 110 -4.35 4.19 19.98
N PRO A 111 -5.06 4.50 21.07
CA PRO A 111 -6.21 5.39 20.98
C PRO A 111 -5.71 6.74 20.47
N LYS A 112 -6.25 7.20 19.34
CA LYS A 112 -6.08 8.59 18.89
C LYS A 112 -6.76 9.46 19.96
N VAL A 113 -5.96 10.01 20.87
CA VAL A 113 -6.38 11.04 21.82
C VAL A 113 -6.71 12.27 21.00
N GLN A 114 -8.00 12.54 20.86
CA GLN A 114 -8.54 13.82 20.42
C GLN A 114 -8.36 14.80 21.60
N LYS A 115 -7.65 15.90 21.38
CA LYS A 115 -7.43 16.94 22.38
C LYS A 115 -8.06 18.24 21.88
#